data_AF-A0A939QS45-F1
#
_entry.id   AF-A0A939QS45-F1
#
_cell.length_a   1.000
_cell.length_b   1.000
_cell.length_c   1.000
_cell.angle_alpha   90.00
_cell.angle_beta   90.00
_cell.angle_gamma   90.00
#
_symmetry.space_group_name_H-M   'P 1'
#
loop_
_entity.id
_entity.type
_entity.pdbx_description
1 polymer ?
#
loop_
_entity_poly.entity_id
_entity_poly.type
_entity_poly.pdbx_seq_one_letter_code
_entity_poly.pdbx_strand_id
1 'polypeptide(L)' 'MSDPTNRVPPTDIVHVEHYCEHPGCKRWGGFGFDLGRSRTAWFCGEHRDDGERGRRG' A
#
# COMPACT_ATOMS: atom_id res chain seq x y z
N MET A 1 -24.77 -34.35 -16.99
CA MET A 1 -23.35 -34.14 -17.31
C MET A 1 -23.21 -32.77 -17.97
N SER A 2 -22.94 -31.71 -17.20
CA SER A 2 -22.70 -30.36 -17.74
C SER A 2 -21.80 -29.57 -16.77
N ASP A 3 -20.52 -29.52 -17.14
CA ASP A 3 -19.45 -28.55 -16.85
C ASP A 3 -19.38 -27.84 -15.47
N PRO A 4 -18.42 -28.18 -14.58
CA PRO A 4 -18.11 -27.37 -13.42
C PRO A 4 -17.31 -26.16 -13.87
N THR A 5 -18.01 -25.05 -14.13
CA THR A 5 -17.41 -23.74 -14.37
C THR A 5 -16.27 -23.49 -13.39
N ASN A 6 -15.07 -23.48 -13.97
CA ASN A 6 -13.81 -22.95 -13.47
C ASN A 6 -14.04 -21.70 -12.61
N ARG A 7 -14.27 -21.89 -11.30
CA ARG A 7 -14.24 -20.79 -10.33
C ARG A 7 -12.78 -20.41 -10.23
N VAL A 8 -12.42 -19.31 -10.89
CA VAL A 8 -11.17 -18.61 -10.60
C VAL A 8 -11.13 -18.46 -9.08
N PRO A 9 -10.15 -19.02 -8.36
CA PRO A 9 -10.02 -18.73 -6.95
C PRO A 9 -9.94 -17.21 -6.84
N PRO A 10 -10.65 -16.56 -5.90
CA PRO A 10 -10.46 -15.13 -5.67
C PRO A 10 -8.97 -14.97 -5.45
N THR A 11 -8.28 -14.41 -6.43
CA THR A 11 -6.86 -14.12 -6.33
C THR A 11 -6.78 -13.28 -5.09
N ASP A 12 -6.22 -13.84 -4.00
CA ASP A 12 -6.05 -13.14 -2.75
C ASP A 12 -5.53 -11.76 -3.09
N ILE A 13 -6.37 -10.75 -2.93
CA ILE A 13 -5.91 -9.37 -3.02
C ILE A 13 -4.97 -9.31 -1.84
N VAL A 14 -3.67 -9.48 -2.12
CA VAL A 14 -2.62 -9.39 -1.13
C VAL A 14 -2.66 -7.93 -0.71
N HIS A 15 -3.50 -7.64 0.28
CA HIS A 15 -3.47 -6.41 1.03
C HIS A 15 -2.16 -6.51 1.80
N VAL A 16 -1.08 -6.06 1.16
CA VAL A 16 0.20 -5.99 1.83
C VAL A 16 -0.01 -5.01 2.99
N GLU A 17 0.14 -5.51 4.20
CA GLU A 17 -0.12 -4.72 5.39
C GLU A 17 0.95 -3.65 5.52
N HIS A 18 0.56 -2.40 5.23
CA HIS A 18 1.45 -1.27 5.25
C HIS A 18 1.09 -0.35 6.40
N TYR A 19 2.09 0.03 7.19
CA TYR A 19 1.97 1.00 8.26
C TYR A 19 2.59 2.33 7.86
N CYS A 20 2.14 3.40 8.51
CA CYS A 20 2.73 4.71 8.34
C CYS A 20 4.22 4.68 8.73
N GLU A 21 5.10 5.11 7.81
CA GLU A 21 6.54 5.20 8.05
C GLU A 21 6.93 6.40 8.93
N HIS A 22 6.00 7.30 9.25
CA HIS A 22 6.29 8.44 10.11
C HIS A 22 6.71 7.97 11.51
N PRO A 23 7.82 8.48 12.08
CA PRO A 23 8.29 8.09 13.40
C PRO A 23 7.21 8.36 14.45
N GLY A 24 6.90 7.34 15.25
CA GLY A 24 5.87 7.42 16.29
C GLY A 24 4.42 7.22 15.79
N CYS A 25 4.20 7.06 14.48
CA CYS A 25 2.90 6.72 13.94
C CYS A 25 2.75 5.19 13.80
N LYS A 26 1.65 4.63 14.34
CA LYS A 26 1.30 3.20 14.20
C LYS A 26 0.01 2.98 13.39
N ARG A 27 -0.43 4.01 12.66
CA ARG A 27 -1.66 3.96 11.87
C ARG A 27 -1.39 3.22 10.56
N TRP A 28 -2.46 2.66 9.98
CA TRP A 28 -2.40 2.05 8.66
C TRP A 28 -1.99 3.08 7.59
N GLY A 29 -1.04 2.69 6.74
CA GLY A 29 -0.56 3.47 5.62
C GLY A 29 -1.43 3.22 4.39
N GLY A 30 -2.47 4.03 4.22
CA GLY A 30 -3.36 3.94 3.04
C GLY A 30 -2.81 4.61 1.78
N PHE A 31 -1.73 5.39 1.90
CA PHE A 31 -1.14 6.15 0.80
C PHE A 31 0.31 5.70 0.57
N GLY A 32 0.57 5.05 -0.55
CA GLY A 32 1.91 4.71 -1.02
C GLY A 32 2.51 5.82 -1.88
N PHE A 33 3.77 6.16 -1.66
CA PHE A 33 4.52 7.14 -2.44
C PHE A 33 5.81 6.55 -2.94
N ASP A 34 6.04 6.65 -4.24
CA ASP A 34 7.28 6.24 -4.87
C ASP A 34 8.38 7.28 -4.58
N LEU A 35 9.37 6.89 -3.78
CA LEU A 35 10.53 7.71 -3.43
C LEU A 35 11.72 7.50 -4.38
N GLY A 36 11.51 6.79 -5.49
CA GLY A 36 12.58 6.35 -6.37
C GLY A 36 13.42 5.20 -5.79
N ARG A 37 14.31 4.64 -6.62
CA ARG A 37 15.15 3.46 -6.27
C ARG A 37 14.36 2.25 -5.76
N SER A 38 13.17 2.03 -6.31
CA SER A 38 12.31 0.88 -5.99
C SER A 38 11.80 0.86 -4.54
N ARG A 39 11.80 2.01 -3.85
CA ARG A 39 11.24 2.13 -2.50
C ARG A 39 9.92 2.90 -2.54
N THR A 40 8.86 2.25 -2.09
CA THR A 40 7.55 2.86 -1.87
C THR A 40 7.37 3.09 -0.37
N ALA A 41 7.21 4.35 0.04
CA ALA A 41 6.94 4.71 1.44
C ALA A 41 5.44 4.88 1.67
N TRP A 42 4.96 4.38 2.80
CA TRP A 42 3.54 4.35 3.12
C TRP A 42 3.24 5.32 4.26
N PHE A 43 2.18 6.13 4.11
CA PHE A 43 1.77 7.08 5.15
C PHE A 43 0.26 7.04 5.38
N CYS A 44 -0.15 7.40 6.59
CA CYS A 44 -1.56 7.61 6.91
C CYS A 44 -2.04 8.98 6.39
N GLY A 45 -3.36 9.22 6.42
CA GLY A 45 -3.92 10.50 5.96
C GLY A 45 -3.39 11.74 6.67
N GLU A 46 -2.97 11.62 7.93
CA GLU A 46 -2.38 12.73 8.70
C GLU A 46 -0.95 13.06 8.27
N HIS A 47 -0.20 12.06 7.78
CA HIS A 47 1.21 12.19 7.38
C HIS A 47 1.38 12.11 5.86
N ARG A 48 0.30 12.37 5.10
CA ARG A 48 0.32 12.37 3.63
C ARG A 48 1.36 13.36 3.09
N ASP A 49 1.48 14.52 3.73
CA ASP A 49 2.42 15.58 3.36
C ASP A 49 3.89 15.20 3.59
N ASP A 50 4.21 14.36 4.58
CA ASP A 50 5.56 13.81 4.77
C ASP A 50 5.99 12.99 3.57
N GLY A 51 5.07 12.16 3.08
CA GLY A 51 5.25 11.43 1.85
C GLY A 51 5.35 12.32 0.62
N GLU A 52 4.61 13.44 0.54
CA GLU A 52 4.76 14.44 -0.54
C GLU A 52 6.13 15.07 -0.62
N ARG A 53 6.69 15.39 0.54
CA ARG A 53 8.02 15.98 0.62
C ARG A 53 9.09 15.03 0.10
N GLY A 54 8.93 13.73 0.33
CA GLY A 54 9.86 12.71 -0.14
C GLY A 54 9.88 12.47 -1.67
N ARG A 55 8.78 12.77 -2.38
CA ARG A 55 8.65 12.54 -3.84
C ARG A 55 9.26 13.65 -4.71
N ARG A 56 9.60 14.80 -4.13
CA ARG A 56 10.05 15.99 -4.87
C ARG A 56 11.58 16.11 -4.97
N GLY A 57 12.31 15.01 -4.75
CA GLY A 57 13.77 14.94 -4.86
C GLY A 57 14.22 14.40 -6.21
#